data_AF-A0A2A2KDZ8-F1
#
_entry.id   AF-A0A2A2KDZ8-F1
#
_cell.length_a   1.000
_cell.length_b   1.000
_cell.length_c   1.000
_cell.angle_alpha   90.00
_cell.angle_beta   90.00
_cell.angle_gamma   90.00
#
_symmetry.space_group_name_H-M   'P 1'
#
loop_
_entity.id
_entity.type
_entity.pdbx_description
1 polymer ?
#
loop_
_entity_poly.entity_id
_entity_poly.type
_entity_poly.pdbx_seq_one_letter_code
_entity_poly.pdbx_strand_id
1 'polypeptide(L)'
;MSAAIVGQAMFLVPPAIHSTPLEEDSLLYDKNIPCPVVLKEMVKTYNIPSNYTDRYKERKINGVIDAILARVMSNSTKLNAERMEHIDTLLVEAINLLGGSGPYHSVKWIRINAGQLFHEINSLMRQKIACFKKNDTEECSNLRKFYTYGTHDIKMAGFLDIMGTMEAALGVGGFPEPGSSVIFELWMIDDKPKIKMLGRRHNEMDDYSVLTYSIQGCDPYSDFCDANIMLENFKEYETSDPSEECNGSHTDFSMNSMEVLNGICG
;
A
#
# COMPACT_ATOMS: atom_id res chain seq x y z
N MET A 1 9.49 -40.97 1.53
CA MET A 1 8.18 -41.56 1.88
C MET A 1 7.12 -40.57 1.44
N SER A 2 6.41 -40.89 0.36
CA SER A 2 5.36 -40.04 -0.20
C SER A 2 4.04 -40.34 0.50
N ALA A 3 3.39 -39.34 1.08
CA ALA A 3 2.02 -39.42 1.53
C ALA A 3 1.18 -38.49 0.65
N ALA A 4 0.54 -39.06 -0.37
CA ALA A 4 -0.55 -38.43 -1.08
C ALA A 4 -1.81 -38.58 -0.22
N ILE A 5 -2.37 -37.47 0.27
CA ILE A 5 -3.71 -37.48 0.83
C ILE A 5 -4.68 -37.26 -0.34
N VAL A 6 -5.22 -38.36 -0.86
CA VAL A 6 -6.40 -38.35 -1.73
C VAL A 6 -7.62 -38.30 -0.82
N GLY A 7 -8.15 -37.10 -0.59
CA GLY A 7 -9.43 -36.89 0.09
C GLY A 7 -10.51 -36.57 -0.93
N GLN A 8 -11.36 -37.54 -1.26
CA GLN A 8 -12.55 -37.34 -2.10
C GLN A 8 -13.68 -36.66 -1.31
N ALA A 9 -14.28 -35.66 -1.97
CA ALA A 9 -15.64 -35.12 -1.80
C ALA A 9 -16.06 -34.67 -0.40
N MET A 10 -15.74 -33.43 -0.05
CA MET A 10 -16.59 -32.63 0.83
C MET A 10 -17.35 -31.64 -0.05
N PHE A 11 -18.65 -31.49 0.19
CA PHE A 11 -19.45 -30.37 -0.31
C PHE A 11 -18.65 -29.08 -0.11
N LEU A 12 -18.17 -28.48 -1.22
CA LEU A 12 -17.52 -27.19 -1.20
C LEU A 12 -18.60 -26.17 -0.85
N VAL A 13 -18.84 -25.95 0.44
CA VAL A 13 -19.50 -24.72 0.89
C VAL A 13 -18.61 -23.60 0.34
N PRO A 14 -19.15 -22.71 -0.50
CA PRO A 14 -18.36 -21.63 -1.05
C PRO A 14 -17.76 -20.83 0.12
N PRO A 15 -16.48 -20.44 0.05
CA PRO A 15 -15.88 -19.64 1.11
C PRO A 15 -16.68 -18.35 1.27
N ALA A 16 -16.94 -17.96 2.52
CA ALA A 16 -17.57 -16.68 2.79
C ALA A 16 -16.60 -15.56 2.38
N ILE A 17 -17.06 -14.67 1.51
CA ILE A 17 -16.32 -13.45 1.13
C ILE A 17 -16.93 -12.31 1.92
N HIS A 18 -16.11 -11.66 2.74
CA HIS A 18 -16.50 -10.49 3.51
C HIS A 18 -16.10 -9.23 2.72
N SER A 19 -16.98 -8.23 2.73
CA SER A 19 -16.73 -6.94 2.08
C SER A 19 -17.35 -5.82 2.93
N THR A 20 -16.76 -4.64 2.83
CA THR A 20 -17.26 -3.40 3.44
C THR A 20 -17.75 -2.47 2.33
N PRO A 21 -18.80 -1.65 2.54
CA PRO A 21 -19.17 -0.61 1.59
C PRO A 21 -17.98 0.33 1.29
N LEU A 22 -17.87 0.81 0.04
CA LEU A 22 -16.70 1.58 -0.42
C LEU A 22 -16.47 2.86 0.40
N GLU A 23 -17.53 3.49 0.87
CA GLU A 23 -17.48 4.70 1.70
C GLU A 23 -16.88 4.43 3.09
N GLU A 24 -17.00 3.20 3.56
CA GLU A 24 -16.56 2.76 4.88
C GLU A 24 -15.21 2.03 4.83
N ASP A 25 -14.81 1.52 3.66
CA ASP A 25 -13.57 0.74 3.49
C ASP A 25 -12.32 1.63 3.48
N SER A 26 -11.67 1.76 4.64
CA SER A 26 -10.34 2.38 4.77
C SER A 26 -9.19 1.39 4.57
N LEU A 27 -9.47 0.09 4.61
CA LEU A 27 -8.46 -0.96 4.68
C LEU A 27 -7.96 -1.34 3.29
N LEU A 28 -8.88 -1.61 2.37
CA LEU A 28 -8.60 -2.19 1.06
C LEU A 28 -8.94 -1.24 -0.08
N TYR A 29 -9.84 -0.29 0.14
CA TYR A 29 -10.18 0.75 -0.83
C TYR A 29 -9.40 2.04 -0.60
N ASP A 30 -9.22 2.82 -1.66
CA ASP A 30 -8.40 4.03 -1.65
C ASP A 30 -9.21 5.30 -1.33
N LYS A 31 -10.13 5.20 -0.36
CA LYS A 31 -11.02 6.32 0.01
C LYS A 31 -10.30 7.55 0.56
N ASN A 32 -9.05 7.39 1.02
CA ASN A 32 -8.25 8.44 1.60
C ASN A 32 -7.29 9.12 0.61
N ILE A 33 -7.24 8.71 -0.66
CA ILE A 33 -6.57 9.49 -1.71
C ILE A 33 -7.00 10.97 -1.69
N PRO A 34 -8.30 11.31 -1.55
CA PRO A 34 -8.74 12.70 -1.42
C PRO A 34 -8.37 13.37 -0.08
N CYS A 35 -7.37 12.90 0.65
CA CYS A 35 -7.06 13.46 1.95
C CYS A 35 -6.48 14.88 1.87
N PRO A 36 -7.06 15.89 2.58
CA PRO A 36 -6.55 17.27 2.53
C PRO A 36 -5.10 17.42 2.99
N VAL A 37 -4.66 16.62 3.97
CA VAL A 37 -3.26 16.62 4.45
C VAL A 37 -2.33 16.17 3.33
N VAL A 38 -2.66 15.05 2.69
CA VAL A 38 -1.90 14.49 1.58
C VAL A 38 -1.89 15.45 0.38
N LEU A 39 -3.04 16.00 -0.01
CA LEU A 39 -3.15 16.93 -1.15
C LEU A 39 -2.31 18.19 -0.94
N LYS A 40 -2.28 18.75 0.28
CA LYS A 40 -1.41 19.90 0.60
C LYS A 40 0.06 19.53 0.40
N GLU A 41 0.46 18.33 0.80
CA GLU A 41 1.82 17.84 0.63
C GLU A 41 2.14 17.64 -0.86
N MET A 42 1.27 16.99 -1.63
CA MET A 42 1.43 16.87 -3.09
C MET A 42 1.62 18.24 -3.75
N VAL A 43 0.72 19.19 -3.49
CA VAL A 43 0.76 20.52 -4.11
C VAL A 43 2.09 21.23 -3.79
N LYS A 44 2.57 21.11 -2.56
CA LYS A 44 3.85 21.67 -2.12
C LYS A 44 5.03 20.98 -2.81
N THR A 45 5.05 19.65 -2.83
CA THR A 45 6.15 18.85 -3.39
C THR A 45 6.30 19.07 -4.89
N TYR A 46 5.20 19.22 -5.64
CA TYR A 46 5.22 19.38 -7.09
C TYR A 46 5.05 20.83 -7.58
N ASN A 47 5.07 21.80 -6.66
CA ASN A 47 4.89 23.22 -6.96
C ASN A 47 3.68 23.48 -7.88
N ILE A 48 2.57 22.77 -7.61
CA ILE A 48 1.34 22.90 -8.41
C ILE A 48 0.80 24.31 -8.16
N PRO A 49 0.61 25.15 -9.21
CA PRO A 49 0.19 26.53 -9.01
C PRO A 49 -1.14 26.62 -8.26
N SER A 50 -1.24 27.51 -7.27
CA SER A 50 -2.40 27.64 -6.39
C SER A 50 -3.73 27.92 -7.12
N ASN A 51 -3.66 28.54 -8.31
CA ASN A 51 -4.83 28.78 -9.17
C ASN A 51 -5.43 27.49 -9.78
N TYR A 52 -4.70 26.36 -9.76
CA TYR A 52 -5.21 25.03 -10.06
C TYR A 52 -5.86 24.40 -8.81
N THR A 53 -5.44 24.71 -7.59
CA THR A 53 -6.16 24.23 -6.40
C THR A 53 -7.47 25.00 -6.17
N ASP A 54 -7.51 26.30 -6.46
CA ASP A 54 -8.70 27.13 -6.21
C ASP A 54 -9.85 26.89 -7.21
N ARG A 55 -9.54 26.62 -8.49
CA ARG A 55 -10.56 26.22 -9.49
C ARG A 55 -11.20 24.86 -9.22
N TYR A 56 -10.57 24.05 -8.39
CA TYR A 56 -11.00 22.69 -8.07
C TYR A 56 -11.51 22.53 -6.63
N LYS A 57 -11.54 23.61 -5.85
CA LYS A 57 -12.41 23.69 -4.66
C LYS A 57 -13.89 23.60 -5.02
N GLU A 58 -14.27 24.01 -6.24
CA GLU A 58 -15.66 23.97 -6.75
C GLU A 58 -16.05 22.63 -7.39
N ARG A 59 -15.09 21.79 -7.79
CA ARG A 59 -15.33 20.44 -8.31
C ARG A 59 -14.54 19.43 -7.49
N LYS A 60 -15.27 18.62 -6.71
CA LYS A 60 -14.81 17.47 -5.89
C LYS A 60 -13.41 16.98 -6.27
N ILE A 61 -12.58 16.77 -5.25
CA ILE A 61 -11.16 16.35 -5.22
C ILE A 61 -10.69 15.46 -6.39
N ASN A 62 -11.55 14.60 -6.94
CA ASN A 62 -11.40 13.96 -8.23
C ASN A 62 -10.86 14.89 -9.33
N GLY A 63 -11.20 16.18 -9.34
CA GLY A 63 -10.75 17.09 -10.38
C GLY A 63 -9.25 17.44 -10.35
N VAL A 64 -8.58 17.40 -9.20
CA VAL A 64 -7.11 17.59 -9.13
C VAL A 64 -6.40 16.34 -9.66
N ILE A 65 -6.90 15.17 -9.27
CA ILE A 65 -6.44 13.86 -9.76
C ILE A 65 -6.71 13.76 -11.27
N ASP A 66 -7.91 14.11 -11.72
CA ASP A 66 -8.29 14.16 -13.13
C ASP A 66 -7.49 15.21 -13.90
N ALA A 67 -7.07 16.32 -13.30
CA ALA A 67 -6.21 17.31 -13.97
C ALA A 67 -4.77 16.80 -14.13
N ILE A 68 -4.27 16.08 -13.12
CA ILE A 68 -2.95 15.42 -13.18
C ILE A 68 -3.00 14.27 -14.18
N LEU A 69 -4.00 13.40 -14.08
CA LEU A 69 -4.28 12.31 -15.01
C LEU A 69 -4.58 12.84 -16.41
N ALA A 70 -5.30 13.95 -16.58
CA ALA A 70 -5.53 14.56 -17.89
C ALA A 70 -4.26 15.22 -18.42
N ARG A 71 -3.41 15.82 -17.60
CA ARG A 71 -2.09 16.31 -18.05
C ARG A 71 -1.24 15.14 -18.54
N VAL A 72 -1.27 14.04 -17.80
CA VAL A 72 -0.69 12.75 -18.16
C VAL A 72 -1.28 12.21 -19.48
N MET A 73 -2.61 12.20 -19.64
CA MET A 73 -3.32 11.56 -20.77
C MET A 73 -3.54 12.46 -22.01
N SER A 74 -3.46 13.79 -21.88
CA SER A 74 -3.85 14.79 -22.91
C SER A 74 -2.97 14.79 -24.16
N ASN A 75 -1.89 14.03 -24.19
CA ASN A 75 -1.03 13.87 -25.36
C ASN A 75 -1.47 12.74 -26.32
N SER A 76 -2.59 12.06 -26.06
CA SER A 76 -2.98 10.84 -26.79
C SER A 76 -4.19 11.03 -27.73
N THR A 77 -3.94 11.07 -29.05
CA THR A 77 -4.98 10.88 -30.07
C THR A 77 -4.53 9.85 -31.10
N LYS A 78 -5.14 8.65 -31.05
CA LYS A 78 -4.91 7.40 -31.81
C LYS A 78 -3.79 6.47 -31.31
N LEU A 79 -4.15 5.22 -31.01
CA LEU A 79 -3.32 4.16 -30.44
C LEU A 79 -2.46 3.45 -31.50
N ASN A 80 -1.14 3.38 -31.26
CA ASN A 80 -0.18 2.48 -31.91
C ASN A 80 0.77 1.91 -30.83
N ALA A 81 1.60 0.90 -31.16
CA ALA A 81 2.40 0.16 -30.17
C ALA A 81 3.36 1.03 -29.34
N GLU A 82 4.04 2.00 -29.96
CA GLU A 82 4.93 2.96 -29.28
C GLU A 82 4.17 3.85 -28.28
N ARG A 83 2.88 4.11 -28.51
CA ARG A 83 2.03 4.87 -27.58
C ARG A 83 1.45 4.01 -26.46
N MET A 84 1.40 2.68 -26.60
CA MET A 84 1.02 1.79 -25.50
C MET A 84 2.08 1.81 -24.41
N GLU A 85 3.36 1.73 -24.78
CA GLU A 85 4.49 1.86 -23.83
C GLU A 85 4.46 3.21 -23.10
N HIS A 86 4.09 4.29 -23.80
CA HIS A 86 3.91 5.60 -23.19
C HIS A 86 2.71 5.64 -22.22
N ILE A 87 1.59 5.00 -22.56
CA ILE A 87 0.42 4.90 -21.67
C ILE A 87 0.74 4.08 -20.42
N ASP A 88 1.49 2.98 -20.56
CA ASP A 88 1.90 2.15 -19.41
C ASP A 88 2.81 2.93 -18.48
N THR A 89 3.77 3.69 -19.02
CA THR A 89 4.64 4.59 -18.24
C THR A 89 3.80 5.61 -17.45
N LEU A 90 2.82 6.22 -18.12
CA LEU A 90 1.93 7.20 -17.52
C LEU A 90 1.03 6.59 -16.44
N LEU A 91 0.58 5.35 -16.62
CA LEU A 91 -0.17 4.61 -15.62
C LEU A 91 0.69 4.31 -14.38
N VAL A 92 1.93 3.89 -14.58
CA VAL A 92 2.91 3.68 -13.49
C VAL A 92 3.15 4.97 -12.72
N GLU A 93 3.36 6.09 -13.43
CA GLU A 93 3.50 7.41 -12.79
C GLU A 93 2.25 7.78 -12.00
N ALA A 94 1.06 7.57 -12.54
CA ALA A 94 -0.19 7.86 -11.85
C ALA A 94 -0.39 6.99 -10.60
N ILE A 95 -0.13 5.68 -10.67
CA ILE A 95 -0.24 4.75 -9.54
C ILE A 95 0.77 5.14 -8.46
N ASN A 96 2.03 5.35 -8.85
CA ASN A 96 3.09 5.74 -7.92
C ASN A 96 2.78 7.08 -7.27
N LEU A 97 2.25 8.02 -8.05
CA LEU A 97 1.84 9.31 -7.52
C LEU A 97 0.73 9.03 -6.52
N LEU A 98 -0.44 8.53 -6.92
CA LEU A 98 -1.59 8.33 -6.03
C LEU A 98 -1.29 7.51 -4.77
N GLY A 99 -0.37 6.54 -4.87
CA GLY A 99 0.09 5.70 -3.76
C GLY A 99 1.09 6.40 -2.82
N GLY A 100 1.73 7.47 -3.28
CA GLY A 100 2.85 8.12 -2.61
C GLY A 100 4.12 7.28 -2.63
N SER A 101 4.29 6.47 -3.68
CA SER A 101 5.29 5.42 -3.80
C SER A 101 6.29 5.65 -4.95
N GLY A 102 7.33 4.82 -5.03
CA GLY A 102 8.38 4.87 -6.03
C GLY A 102 9.10 6.22 -6.03
N PRO A 103 9.22 6.92 -7.16
CA PRO A 103 9.82 8.27 -7.23
C PRO A 103 9.12 9.33 -6.37
N TYR A 104 7.93 9.03 -5.85
CA TYR A 104 7.08 9.93 -5.08
C TYR A 104 6.94 9.52 -3.61
N HIS A 105 7.83 8.64 -3.16
CA HIS A 105 7.91 8.14 -1.80
C HIS A 105 7.68 9.24 -0.75
N SER A 106 6.60 9.12 0.02
CA SER A 106 6.32 9.94 1.21
C SER A 106 5.75 9.08 2.32
N VAL A 107 6.44 9.07 3.48
CA VAL A 107 5.99 8.38 4.70
C VAL A 107 4.57 8.77 5.06
N LYS A 108 4.25 10.08 5.06
CA LYS A 108 2.92 10.57 5.44
C LYS A 108 1.84 10.12 4.47
N TRP A 109 2.14 10.10 3.19
CA TRP A 109 1.19 9.70 2.16
C TRP A 109 0.94 8.19 2.19
N ILE A 110 2.01 7.40 2.19
CA ILE A 110 1.94 5.94 2.28
C ILE A 110 1.24 5.53 3.58
N ARG A 111 1.50 6.22 4.70
CA ARG A 111 0.83 5.99 5.98
C ARG A 111 -0.70 6.12 5.86
N ILE A 112 -1.20 7.19 5.24
CA ILE A 112 -2.64 7.39 5.04
C ILE A 112 -3.25 6.36 4.06
N ASN A 113 -2.49 5.97 3.03
CA ASN A 113 -2.98 5.10 1.96
C ASN A 113 -2.91 3.62 2.32
N ALA A 114 -1.73 3.11 2.66
CA ALA A 114 -1.44 1.68 2.85
C ALA A 114 -1.16 1.31 4.32
N GLY A 115 -0.98 2.31 5.19
CA GLY A 115 -0.60 2.10 6.58
C GLY A 115 -1.58 1.28 7.40
N GLN A 116 -2.89 1.33 7.10
CA GLN A 116 -3.89 0.52 7.79
C GLN A 116 -3.82 -0.96 7.41
N LEU A 117 -3.60 -1.28 6.14
CA LEU A 117 -3.39 -2.66 5.70
C LEU A 117 -2.10 -3.23 6.32
N PHE A 118 -1.04 -2.42 6.38
CA PHE A 118 0.21 -2.79 7.03
C PHE A 118 0.04 -3.01 8.54
N HIS A 119 -0.69 -2.12 9.21
CA HIS A 119 -1.05 -2.28 10.62
C HIS A 119 -1.86 -3.56 10.89
N GLU A 120 -2.87 -3.85 10.07
CA GLU A 120 -3.71 -5.05 10.20
C GLU A 120 -2.85 -6.32 10.09
N ILE A 121 -2.01 -6.43 9.06
CA ILE A 121 -1.14 -7.59 8.85
C ILE A 121 -0.16 -7.74 10.03
N ASN A 122 0.49 -6.65 10.46
CA ASN A 122 1.41 -6.68 11.60
C ASN A 122 0.69 -7.03 12.91
N SER A 123 -0.54 -6.55 13.13
CA SER A 123 -1.37 -6.88 14.28
C SER A 123 -1.68 -8.38 14.31
N LEU A 124 -2.08 -8.96 13.18
CA LEU A 124 -2.31 -10.40 13.05
C LEU A 124 -1.04 -11.21 13.34
N MET A 125 0.11 -10.79 12.81
CA MET A 125 1.39 -11.45 13.10
C MET A 125 1.75 -11.38 14.59
N ARG A 126 1.62 -10.21 15.22
CA ARG A 126 1.88 -10.04 16.67
C ARG A 126 0.98 -10.93 17.51
N GLN A 127 -0.32 -10.97 17.20
CA GLN A 127 -1.29 -11.82 17.88
C GLN A 127 -0.91 -13.31 17.73
N LYS A 128 -0.54 -13.75 16.52
CA LYS A 128 -0.07 -15.13 16.27
C LYS A 128 1.20 -15.48 17.04
N ILE A 129 2.19 -14.60 17.08
CA ILE A 129 3.43 -14.80 17.84
C ILE A 129 3.13 -14.88 19.35
N ALA A 130 2.28 -13.99 19.87
CA ALA A 130 1.89 -14.00 21.28
C ALA A 130 1.18 -15.30 21.67
N CYS A 131 0.27 -15.77 20.81
CA CYS A 131 -0.45 -17.03 20.98
C CYS A 131 0.49 -18.24 21.00
N PHE A 132 1.46 -18.29 20.09
CA PHE A 132 2.47 -19.35 20.08
C PHE A 132 3.28 -19.39 21.38
N LYS A 133 3.65 -18.22 21.94
CA LYS A 133 4.45 -18.12 23.17
C LYS A 133 3.68 -18.46 24.45
N LYS A 134 2.42 -18.03 24.56
CA LYS A 134 1.60 -18.23 25.77
C LYS A 134 1.08 -19.65 25.92
N ASN A 135 1.04 -20.43 24.84
CA ASN A 135 0.37 -21.74 24.78
C ASN A 135 -1.11 -21.65 25.27
N ASP A 136 -1.71 -20.47 25.14
CA ASP A 136 -3.07 -20.17 25.57
C ASP A 136 -4.03 -20.49 24.42
N THR A 137 -4.89 -21.49 24.62
CA THR A 137 -5.74 -22.03 23.56
C THR A 137 -7.07 -21.30 23.42
N GLU A 138 -7.51 -20.58 24.44
CA GLU A 138 -8.88 -20.03 24.46
C GLU A 138 -8.94 -18.66 23.74
N GLU A 139 -8.05 -17.73 24.10
CA GLU A 139 -7.94 -16.40 23.45
C GLU A 139 -7.48 -16.52 21.97
N CYS A 140 -6.71 -17.57 21.65
CA CYS A 140 -6.10 -17.77 20.34
C CYS A 140 -6.95 -18.59 19.37
N SER A 141 -8.08 -19.14 19.82
CA SER A 141 -8.97 -20.01 19.05
C SER A 141 -9.57 -19.35 17.81
N ASN A 142 -9.74 -18.02 17.83
CA ASN A 142 -10.36 -17.26 16.75
C ASN A 142 -9.38 -16.86 15.62
N LEU A 143 -8.07 -17.01 15.83
CA LEU A 143 -7.08 -16.61 14.83
C LEU A 143 -7.01 -17.62 13.68
N ARG A 144 -7.33 -17.18 12.47
CA ARG A 144 -7.27 -18.01 11.27
C ARG A 144 -5.83 -18.33 10.86
N LYS A 145 -5.62 -19.43 10.15
CA LYS A 145 -4.29 -19.78 9.62
C LYS A 145 -3.94 -19.01 8.36
N PHE A 146 -4.95 -18.51 7.66
CA PHE A 146 -4.83 -17.87 6.36
C PHE A 146 -5.82 -16.72 6.30
N TYR A 147 -5.34 -15.59 5.80
CA TYR A 147 -6.10 -14.36 5.56
C TYR A 147 -5.83 -13.95 4.12
N THR A 148 -6.86 -13.47 3.42
CA THR A 148 -6.75 -13.01 2.04
C THR A 148 -7.48 -11.69 1.91
N TYR A 149 -6.82 -10.75 1.25
CA TYR A 149 -7.32 -9.42 1.02
C TYR A 149 -7.30 -9.16 -0.49
N GLY A 150 -8.44 -8.80 -1.06
CA GLY A 150 -8.52 -8.28 -2.43
C GLY A 150 -8.40 -6.76 -2.38
N THR A 151 -7.42 -6.20 -3.08
CA THR A 151 -7.16 -4.75 -3.07
C THR A 151 -6.79 -4.24 -4.47
N HIS A 152 -6.43 -2.96 -4.57
CA HIS A 152 -6.12 -2.25 -5.80
C HIS A 152 -4.60 -2.03 -5.97
N ASP A 153 -4.22 -1.75 -7.21
CA ASP A 153 -2.85 -1.44 -7.62
C ASP A 153 -2.19 -0.31 -6.83
N ILE A 154 -2.93 0.78 -6.57
CA ILE A 154 -2.45 1.92 -5.76
C ILE A 154 -2.11 1.46 -4.33
N LYS A 155 -2.99 0.70 -3.69
CA LYS A 155 -2.75 0.15 -2.36
C LYS A 155 -1.55 -0.78 -2.33
N MET A 156 -1.45 -1.68 -3.31
CA MET A 156 -0.35 -2.63 -3.41
C MET A 156 0.99 -1.93 -3.65
N ALA A 157 1.03 -0.88 -4.49
CA ALA A 157 2.24 -0.08 -4.72
C ALA A 157 2.73 0.58 -3.43
N GLY A 158 1.86 1.31 -2.73
CA GLY A 158 2.19 1.91 -1.44
C GLY A 158 2.61 0.87 -0.39
N PHE A 159 1.92 -0.26 -0.33
CA PHE A 159 2.21 -1.34 0.61
C PHE A 159 3.59 -1.98 0.36
N LEU A 160 3.95 -2.25 -0.89
CA LEU A 160 5.26 -2.78 -1.27
C LEU A 160 6.40 -1.78 -1.01
N ASP A 161 6.11 -0.48 -1.15
CA ASP A 161 7.06 0.60 -0.88
C ASP A 161 7.45 0.68 0.59
N ILE A 162 6.51 0.48 1.52
CA ILE A 162 6.79 0.44 2.98
C ILE A 162 8.00 -0.43 3.29
N MET A 163 8.13 -1.57 2.61
CA MET A 163 9.21 -2.55 2.84
C MET A 163 10.39 -2.43 1.87
N GLY A 164 10.35 -1.49 0.91
CA GLY A 164 11.36 -1.34 -0.14
C GLY A 164 11.33 -2.45 -1.21
N THR A 165 10.20 -3.15 -1.36
CA THR A 165 10.10 -4.40 -2.15
C THR A 165 9.51 -4.22 -3.55
N MET A 166 9.14 -2.99 -3.92
CA MET A 166 8.44 -2.70 -5.18
C MET A 166 9.15 -3.25 -6.41
N GLU A 167 10.43 -2.94 -6.60
CA GLU A 167 11.15 -3.37 -7.81
C GLU A 167 11.30 -4.90 -7.89
N ALA A 168 11.46 -5.57 -6.76
CA ALA A 168 11.55 -7.03 -6.72
C ALA A 168 10.20 -7.69 -7.03
N ALA A 169 9.10 -7.12 -6.54
CA ALA A 169 7.76 -7.65 -6.74
C ALA A 169 7.16 -7.32 -8.11
N LEU A 170 7.40 -6.10 -8.61
CA LEU A 170 6.75 -5.54 -9.79
C LEU A 170 7.69 -5.37 -10.98
N GLY A 171 9.00 -5.52 -10.79
CA GLY A 171 10.03 -5.15 -11.76
C GLY A 171 10.33 -3.64 -11.76
N VAL A 172 11.44 -3.28 -12.38
CA VAL A 172 11.86 -1.87 -12.53
C VAL A 172 10.80 -1.09 -13.30
N GLY A 173 10.24 -0.06 -12.68
CA GLY A 173 9.17 0.75 -13.27
C GLY A 173 7.87 -0.01 -13.53
N GLY A 174 7.67 -1.17 -12.90
CA GLY A 174 6.44 -1.96 -13.06
C GLY A 174 5.32 -1.50 -12.13
N PHE A 175 4.12 -1.97 -12.42
CA PHE A 175 2.93 -1.80 -11.59
C PHE A 175 2.25 -3.16 -11.33
N PRO A 176 1.39 -3.28 -10.31
CA PRO A 176 0.69 -4.54 -10.02
C PRO A 176 -0.27 -4.91 -11.16
N GLU A 177 0.02 -6.01 -11.84
CA GLU A 177 -0.82 -6.50 -12.93
C GLU A 177 -2.05 -7.26 -12.39
N PRO A 178 -3.12 -7.41 -13.20
CA PRO A 178 -4.26 -8.24 -12.82
C PRO A 178 -3.85 -9.67 -12.44
N GLY A 179 -4.24 -10.10 -11.25
CA GLY A 179 -3.91 -11.43 -10.72
C GLY A 179 -2.57 -11.52 -9.98
N SER A 180 -1.82 -10.41 -9.93
CA SER A 180 -0.63 -10.27 -9.08
C SER A 180 -1.00 -10.49 -7.61
N SER A 181 -0.07 -11.05 -6.85
CA SER A 181 -0.30 -11.31 -5.43
C SER A 181 1.00 -11.35 -4.65
N VAL A 182 0.90 -10.98 -3.38
CA VAL A 182 1.98 -11.05 -2.40
C VAL A 182 1.49 -11.89 -1.24
N ILE A 183 2.32 -12.81 -0.77
CA ILE A 183 2.03 -13.70 0.35
C ILE A 183 3.06 -13.45 1.44
N PHE A 184 2.58 -13.29 2.67
CA PHE A 184 3.42 -13.31 3.86
C PHE A 184 3.16 -14.59 4.64
N GLU A 185 4.21 -15.36 4.86
CA GLU A 185 4.18 -16.53 5.72
C GLU A 185 4.91 -16.20 7.02
N LEU A 186 4.26 -16.48 8.15
CA LEU A 186 4.86 -16.37 9.47
C LEU A 186 5.28 -17.77 9.94
N TRP A 187 6.57 -17.93 10.22
CA TRP A 187 7.22 -19.17 10.61
C TRP A 187 7.80 -19.06 12.01
N MET A 188 7.87 -20.19 12.71
CA MET A 188 8.66 -20.34 13.93
C MET A 188 9.84 -21.26 13.61
N ILE A 189 11.05 -20.70 13.55
CA ILE A 189 12.29 -21.42 13.25
C ILE A 189 13.22 -21.23 14.45
N ASP A 190 13.64 -22.33 15.07
CA ASP A 190 14.45 -22.33 16.30
C ASP A 190 13.90 -21.38 17.38
N ASP A 191 12.59 -21.48 17.63
CA ASP A 191 11.81 -20.66 18.57
C ASP A 191 11.83 -19.14 18.29
N LYS A 192 12.26 -18.73 17.09
CA LYS A 192 12.26 -17.33 16.64
C LYS A 192 11.24 -17.11 15.54
N PRO A 193 10.42 -16.04 15.63
CA PRO A 193 9.47 -15.71 14.59
C PRO A 193 10.22 -15.20 13.36
N LYS A 194 9.95 -15.80 12.21
CA LYS A 194 10.51 -15.46 10.91
C LYS A 194 9.40 -15.19 9.91
N ILE A 195 9.63 -14.29 8.98
CA ILE A 195 8.73 -14.06 7.85
C ILE A 195 9.36 -14.58 6.56
N LYS A 196 8.52 -15.09 5.67
CA LYS A 196 8.86 -15.35 4.27
C LYS A 196 7.86 -14.60 3.41
N MET A 197 8.36 -13.77 2.51
CA MET A 197 7.54 -13.06 1.54
C MET A 197 7.68 -13.74 0.19
N LEU A 198 6.55 -14.02 -0.45
CA LEU A 198 6.48 -14.54 -1.80
C LEU A 198 5.71 -13.55 -2.66
N GLY A 199 6.08 -13.45 -3.93
CA GLY A 199 5.36 -12.63 -4.90
C GLY A 199 5.10 -13.39 -6.18
N ARG A 200 3.98 -13.06 -6.80
CA ARG A 200 3.65 -13.44 -8.17
C ARG A 200 3.25 -12.18 -8.90
N ARG A 201 3.98 -11.86 -9.97
CA ARG A 201 3.83 -10.60 -10.70
C ARG A 201 2.62 -10.60 -11.65
N HIS A 202 2.35 -11.73 -12.32
CA HIS A 202 1.25 -11.81 -13.29
C HIS A 202 0.16 -12.79 -12.82
N ASN A 203 -0.43 -13.52 -13.76
CA ASN A 203 -1.57 -14.40 -13.56
C ASN A 203 -1.20 -15.77 -12.96
N GLU A 204 -2.20 -16.63 -12.78
CA GLU A 204 -2.09 -17.94 -12.14
C GLU A 204 -1.12 -18.93 -12.80
N MET A 205 -0.64 -18.64 -14.03
CA MET A 205 0.35 -19.47 -14.71
C MET A 205 1.80 -19.21 -14.25
N ASP A 206 2.04 -18.12 -13.52
CA ASP A 206 3.35 -17.80 -12.96
C ASP A 206 3.55 -18.46 -11.59
N ASP A 207 4.76 -18.98 -11.36
CA ASP A 207 5.18 -19.48 -10.05
C ASP A 207 5.43 -18.32 -9.07
N TYR A 208 5.25 -18.61 -7.77
CA TYR A 208 5.64 -17.68 -6.72
C TYR A 208 7.16 -17.64 -6.57
N SER A 209 7.74 -16.44 -6.64
CA SER A 209 9.15 -16.20 -6.32
C SER A 209 9.32 -15.72 -4.88
N VAL A 210 10.39 -16.16 -4.22
CA VAL A 210 10.77 -15.61 -2.90
C VAL A 210 11.17 -14.15 -3.07
N LEU A 211 10.59 -13.28 -2.27
CA LEU A 211 10.88 -11.84 -2.23
C LEU A 211 11.49 -11.39 -0.89
N THR A 212 11.62 -12.29 0.08
CA THR A 212 12.09 -11.97 1.43
C THR A 212 13.41 -11.20 1.45
N TYR A 213 14.34 -11.52 0.55
CA TYR A 213 15.64 -10.87 0.43
C TYR A 213 15.55 -9.39 0.05
N SER A 214 14.44 -8.96 -0.55
CA SER A 214 14.22 -7.58 -0.99
C SER A 214 13.65 -6.68 0.09
N ILE A 215 13.17 -7.24 1.20
CA ILE A 215 12.68 -6.45 2.34
C ILE A 215 13.87 -5.71 2.96
N GLN A 216 13.76 -4.39 3.07
CA GLN A 216 14.80 -3.56 3.63
C GLN A 216 15.15 -3.99 5.06
N GLY A 217 16.44 -4.28 5.30
CA GLY A 217 16.95 -4.74 6.59
C GLY A 217 17.04 -6.27 6.74
N CYS A 218 16.51 -7.04 5.79
CA CYS A 218 16.65 -8.50 5.77
C CYS A 218 18.00 -8.94 5.15
N ASP A 219 18.38 -10.18 5.41
CA ASP A 219 19.58 -10.79 4.82
C ASP A 219 19.32 -11.09 3.33
N PRO A 220 20.13 -10.55 2.39
CA PRO A 220 19.93 -10.76 0.96
C PRO A 220 20.15 -12.21 0.50
N TYR A 221 20.70 -13.08 1.35
CA TYR A 221 20.98 -14.49 1.03
C TYR A 221 20.02 -15.48 1.69
N SER A 222 18.99 -14.99 2.40
CA SER A 222 18.06 -15.82 3.16
C SER A 222 16.64 -15.76 2.61
N ASP A 223 16.01 -16.93 2.52
CA ASP A 223 14.57 -17.06 2.23
C ASP A 223 13.67 -16.55 3.37
N PHE A 224 14.25 -16.37 4.56
CA PHE A 224 13.57 -15.98 5.78
C PHE A 224 14.16 -14.71 6.36
N CYS A 225 13.31 -13.84 6.90
CA CYS A 225 13.71 -12.64 7.59
C CYS A 225 13.22 -12.66 9.04
N ASP A 226 13.93 -11.97 9.94
CA ASP A 226 13.44 -11.81 11.32
C ASP A 226 12.12 -11.05 11.31
N ALA A 227 11.07 -11.60 11.96
CA ALA A 227 9.77 -10.95 11.98
C ALA A 227 9.85 -9.54 12.61
N ASN A 228 10.79 -9.31 13.53
CA ASN A 228 10.96 -7.98 14.13
C ASN A 228 11.35 -6.90 13.13
N ILE A 229 11.98 -7.25 11.99
CA ILE A 229 12.29 -6.26 10.95
C ILE A 229 10.99 -5.66 10.41
N MET A 230 10.04 -6.51 10.00
CA MET A 230 8.73 -6.03 9.51
C MET A 230 7.89 -5.37 10.60
N LEU A 231 7.93 -5.92 11.82
CA LEU A 231 7.14 -5.40 12.94
C LEU A 231 7.68 -4.10 13.54
N GLU A 232 8.97 -3.79 13.43
CA GLU A 232 9.56 -2.67 14.17
C GLU A 232 10.17 -1.60 13.27
N ASN A 233 10.78 -1.96 12.13
CA ASN A 233 11.53 -1.01 11.32
C ASN A 233 10.63 -0.06 10.50
N PHE A 234 9.38 -0.45 10.26
CA PHE A 234 8.45 0.30 9.39
C PHE A 234 7.27 0.90 10.15
N LYS A 235 7.39 1.05 11.48
CA LYS A 235 6.32 1.58 12.35
C LYS A 235 5.82 2.97 11.97
N GLU A 236 6.68 3.79 11.37
CA GLU A 236 6.31 5.14 10.92
C GLU A 236 5.21 5.13 9.83
N TYR A 237 5.06 4.03 9.10
CA TYR A 237 4.00 3.85 8.11
C TYR A 237 2.71 3.25 8.71
N GLU A 238 2.73 2.66 9.91
CA GLU A 238 1.54 2.00 10.50
C GLU A 238 0.53 2.99 11.06
N THR A 239 -0.73 2.92 10.63
CA THR A 239 -1.85 3.65 11.26
C THR A 239 -3.05 2.73 11.44
N SER A 240 -3.76 2.84 12.56
CA SER A 240 -5.02 2.11 12.76
C SER A 240 -6.23 2.88 12.24
N ASP A 241 -6.12 4.20 12.10
CA ASP A 241 -7.21 5.09 11.68
C ASP A 241 -6.69 6.21 10.75
N PRO A 242 -6.53 5.91 9.44
CA PRO A 242 -6.10 6.90 8.48
C PRO A 242 -7.15 8.01 8.28
N SER A 243 -8.43 7.76 8.60
CA SER A 243 -9.49 8.76 8.45
C SER A 243 -9.35 9.86 9.50
N GLU A 244 -9.02 9.49 10.75
CA GLU A 244 -8.73 10.43 11.82
C GLU A 244 -7.51 11.29 11.48
N GLU A 245 -6.39 10.68 11.09
CA GLU A 245 -5.18 11.41 10.69
C GLU A 245 -5.43 12.34 9.50
N CYS A 246 -6.34 11.94 8.61
CA CYS A 246 -6.71 12.76 7.47
C CYS A 246 -7.57 13.99 7.84
N ASN A 247 -8.47 13.84 8.81
CA ASN A 247 -9.33 14.92 9.30
C ASN A 247 -8.62 15.79 10.36
N GLY A 248 -7.56 15.25 10.97
CA GLY A 248 -6.74 15.84 12.02
C GLY A 248 -5.71 16.85 11.52
N SER A 249 -6.15 18.02 11.05
CA SER A 249 -5.37 19.26 11.17
C SER A 249 -6.29 20.49 11.16
N HIS A 250 -7.23 20.57 12.09
CA HIS A 250 -7.94 21.82 12.41
C HIS A 250 -7.37 22.56 13.63
N THR A 251 -6.33 22.03 14.29
CA THR A 251 -5.84 22.58 15.56
C THR A 251 -4.35 22.92 15.64
N ASP A 252 -3.60 23.02 14.52
CA ASP A 252 -2.20 23.50 14.60
C ASP A 252 -1.65 24.24 13.37
N PHE A 253 -2.49 25.00 12.66
CA PHE A 253 -2.01 26.07 11.78
C PHE A 253 -2.89 27.32 11.95
N SER A 254 -2.77 27.92 13.13
CA SER A 254 -3.05 29.35 13.30
C SER A 254 -2.22 30.12 12.27
N MET A 255 -2.91 30.95 11.49
CA MET A 255 -2.35 32.00 10.65
C MET A 255 -1.34 32.83 11.44
N ASN A 256 -0.04 32.62 11.21
CA ASN A 256 1.01 33.58 11.56
C ASN A 256 2.22 33.41 10.61
N SER A 257 1.98 33.58 9.32
CA SER A 257 3.07 33.83 8.35
C SER A 257 2.60 34.69 7.16
N MET A 258 1.74 35.68 7.44
CA MET A 258 1.34 36.68 6.46
C MET A 258 1.58 38.12 6.95
N GLU A 259 2.71 38.36 7.63
CA GLU A 259 3.23 39.70 7.91
C GLU A 259 4.78 39.73 7.94
N VAL A 260 5.46 39.33 6.85
CA VAL A 260 6.85 39.80 6.60
C VAL A 260 7.12 39.89 5.09
N LEU A 261 6.29 40.59 4.31
CA LEU A 261 6.64 41.02 2.94
C LEU A 261 5.93 42.32 2.53
N ASN A 262 5.79 43.27 3.46
CA ASN A 262 5.48 44.67 3.14
C ASN A 262 6.60 45.54 3.69
N GLY A 263 7.65 45.72 2.89
CA GLY A 263 8.78 46.57 3.23
C GLY A 263 10.05 46.11 2.56
N ILE A 264 10.12 46.25 1.23
CA ILE A 264 11.28 46.58 0.39
C ILE A 264 10.77 46.49 -1.05
N CYS A 265 10.26 47.62 -1.55
CA CYS A 265 10.19 48.04 -2.95
C CYS A 265 9.33 49.32 -3.00
N GLY A 266 10.00 50.48 -3.03
CA GLY A 266 9.38 51.81 -3.07
C GLY A 266 9.89 52.71 -1.96
#